data_AF-A0A2G9XHB9-F1
#
_entry.id   AF-A0A2G9XHB9-F1
#
_cell.length_a   1.000
_cell.length_b   1.000
_cell.length_c   1.000
_cell.angle_alpha   90.00
_cell.angle_beta   90.00
_cell.angle_gamma   90.00
#
_symmetry.space_group_name_H-M   'P 1'
#
loop_
_entity.id
_entity.type
_entity.pdbx_description
1 polymer ?
#
loop_
_entity_poly.entity_id
_entity_poly.type
_entity_poly.pdbx_seq_one_letter_code
_entity_poly.pdbx_strand_id
1 'polypeptide(L)'
;MKKSIMLLLLLGCLIGCAAPSYQIDPFPAARQKEQIIKAIVPNGSTYDDVINVLGEPRARKPFYRAIDADEEWVYILDKDLKSTITYDNQSPDFYVLRLLFGNKKVVGSLLLPIVAYSY
;
A
#
# COMPACT_ATOMS: atom_id res chain seq x y z
N MET A 1 66.78 -12.39 -12.08
CA MET A 1 65.49 -11.83 -12.55
C MET A 1 64.42 -12.92 -12.43
N LYS A 2 63.54 -12.84 -11.44
CA LYS A 2 62.33 -13.67 -11.36
C LYS A 2 61.18 -12.74 -10.95
N LYS A 3 60.26 -12.50 -11.90
CA LYS A 3 59.12 -11.61 -11.74
C LYS A 3 57.93 -12.38 -11.14
N SER A 4 57.23 -11.69 -10.26
CA SER A 4 55.97 -11.95 -9.57
C SER A 4 55.00 -12.93 -10.23
N ILE A 5 54.59 -13.97 -9.48
CA ILE A 5 53.29 -14.63 -9.62
C ILE A 5 52.75 -14.81 -8.20
N MET A 6 52.34 -13.70 -7.59
CA MET A 6 51.69 -13.69 -6.29
C MET A 6 50.57 -12.65 -6.34
N LEU A 7 49.65 -12.81 -7.30
CA LEU A 7 48.48 -11.95 -7.43
C LEU A 7 47.36 -12.61 -8.24
N LEU A 8 46.92 -13.82 -7.86
CA LEU A 8 45.74 -14.42 -8.52
C LEU A 8 44.92 -15.37 -7.64
N LEU A 9 45.01 -15.25 -6.31
CA LEU A 9 44.26 -16.13 -5.38
C LEU A 9 43.39 -15.37 -4.36
N LEU A 10 43.32 -14.04 -4.45
CA LEU A 10 42.48 -13.21 -3.57
C LEU A 10 41.16 -12.72 -4.22
N LEU A 11 40.90 -13.10 -5.48
CA LEU A 11 39.67 -12.69 -6.20
C LEU A 11 38.58 -13.77 -6.26
N GLY A 12 38.73 -14.87 -5.52
CA GLY A 12 37.79 -16.01 -5.53
C GLY A 12 36.74 -16.01 -4.41
N CYS A 13 36.83 -15.12 -3.43
CA CYS A 13 35.98 -15.13 -2.23
C CYS A 13 34.95 -13.98 -2.14
N LEU A 14 34.80 -13.15 -3.17
CA LEU A 14 33.88 -12.00 -3.14
C LEU A 14 32.70 -12.10 -4.11
N ILE A 15 32.49 -13.27 -4.72
CA ILE A 15 31.32 -13.52 -5.58
C ILE A 15 30.51 -14.67 -4.97
N GLY A 16 30.33 -14.64 -3.66
CA GLY A 16 29.07 -15.13 -3.07
C GLY A 16 28.03 -14.08 -3.40
N CYS A 17 27.51 -14.11 -4.62
CA CYS A 17 26.38 -13.28 -5.03
C CYS A 17 25.32 -13.38 -3.93
N ALA A 18 25.14 -12.27 -3.21
CA ALA A 18 23.88 -11.97 -2.57
C ALA A 18 22.85 -11.95 -3.69
N ALA A 19 22.32 -13.13 -4.06
CA ALA A 19 21.08 -13.20 -4.78
C ALA A 19 20.09 -12.51 -3.84
N PRO A 20 19.54 -11.34 -4.19
CA PRO A 20 18.43 -10.82 -3.42
C PRO A 20 17.39 -11.91 -3.48
N SER A 21 17.03 -12.46 -2.33
CA SER A 21 15.89 -13.36 -2.20
C SER A 21 14.71 -12.60 -2.77
N TYR A 22 14.36 -12.85 -4.02
CA TYR A 22 13.17 -12.33 -4.68
C TYR A 22 12.02 -12.98 -3.93
N GLN A 23 11.58 -12.35 -2.83
CA GLN A 23 10.28 -12.61 -2.28
C GLN A 23 9.30 -12.15 -3.35
N ILE A 24 8.79 -13.11 -4.11
CA ILE A 24 7.67 -12.88 -5.03
C ILE A 24 6.54 -12.38 -4.14
N ASP A 25 6.30 -11.07 -4.21
CA ASP A 25 5.14 -10.46 -3.59
C ASP A 25 3.92 -11.12 -4.24
N PRO A 26 3.06 -11.83 -3.49
CA PRO A 26 1.89 -12.46 -4.07
C PRO A 26 0.87 -11.44 -4.57
N PHE A 27 1.00 -10.16 -4.19
CA PHE A 27 0.06 -9.09 -4.55
C PHE A 27 0.78 -7.77 -4.91
N PRO A 28 1.64 -7.75 -5.95
CA PRO A 28 2.45 -6.59 -6.30
C PRO A 28 1.56 -5.40 -6.70
N ALA A 29 0.41 -5.68 -7.33
CA ALA A 29 -0.58 -4.67 -7.70
C ALA A 29 -1.25 -4.01 -6.48
N ALA A 30 -1.51 -4.76 -5.40
CA ALA A 30 -2.11 -4.21 -4.18
C ALA A 30 -1.10 -3.33 -3.43
N ARG A 31 0.17 -3.75 -3.34
CA ARG A 31 1.24 -2.97 -2.71
C ARG A 31 1.54 -1.67 -3.48
N GLN A 32 1.56 -1.72 -4.81
CA GLN A 32 1.71 -0.51 -5.62
C GLN A 32 0.54 0.46 -5.41
N LYS A 33 -0.69 -0.04 -5.35
CA LYS A 33 -1.87 0.79 -5.08
C LYS A 33 -1.90 1.33 -3.64
N GLU A 34 -1.41 0.58 -2.66
CA GLU A 34 -1.25 1.08 -1.29
C GLU A 34 -0.23 2.23 -1.21
N GLN A 35 0.86 2.16 -1.97
CA GLN A 35 1.82 3.28 -2.09
C GLN A 35 1.17 4.51 -2.73
N ILE A 36 0.33 4.32 -3.75
CA ILE A 36 -0.43 5.41 -4.37
C ILE A 36 -1.37 6.06 -3.35
N ILE A 37 -2.10 5.26 -2.56
CA ILE A 37 -2.96 5.81 -1.50
C ILE A 37 -2.15 6.57 -0.45
N LYS A 38 -0.98 6.08 -0.03
CA LYS A 38 -0.12 6.81 0.92
C LYS A 38 0.44 8.12 0.33
N ALA A 39 0.54 8.24 -0.98
CA ALA A 39 0.89 9.49 -1.65
C ALA A 39 -0.28 10.48 -1.72
N ILE A 40 -1.51 9.96 -1.86
CA ILE A 40 -2.74 10.75 -1.98
C ILE A 40 -3.26 11.21 -0.61
N VAL A 41 -3.22 10.32 0.38
CA VAL A 41 -3.59 10.54 1.78
C VAL A 41 -2.44 10.09 2.68
N PRO A 42 -1.44 10.95 2.89
CA PRO A 42 -0.33 10.65 3.78
C PRO A 42 -0.76 10.60 5.25
N ASN A 43 0.01 9.88 6.05
CA ASN A 43 -0.14 9.95 7.51
C ASN A 43 0.04 11.40 7.98
N GLY A 44 -0.83 11.84 8.88
CA GLY A 44 -0.91 13.23 9.34
C GLY A 44 -1.94 14.08 8.60
N SER A 45 -2.48 13.63 7.46
CA SER A 45 -3.60 14.30 6.78
C SER A 45 -4.79 14.48 7.72
N THR A 46 -5.42 15.64 7.64
CA THR A 46 -6.61 16.00 8.41
C THR A 46 -7.89 15.50 7.74
N TYR A 47 -9.02 15.62 8.43
CA TYR A 47 -10.33 15.28 7.84
C TYR A 47 -10.60 16.04 6.55
N ASP A 48 -10.33 17.35 6.54
CA ASP A 48 -10.59 18.21 5.40
C ASP A 48 -9.69 17.82 4.21
N ASP A 49 -8.42 17.50 4.45
CA ASP A 49 -7.51 17.02 3.40
C ASP A 49 -8.05 15.74 2.75
N VAL A 50 -8.52 14.80 3.57
CA VAL A 50 -9.06 13.53 3.08
C VAL A 50 -10.36 13.74 2.30
N ILE A 51 -11.28 14.56 2.80
CA ILE A 51 -12.55 14.85 2.13
C ILE A 51 -12.31 15.59 0.81
N ASN A 52 -11.38 16.53 0.76
CA ASN A 52 -11.07 17.26 -0.46
C ASN A 52 -10.55 16.35 -1.58
N VAL A 53 -9.89 15.25 -1.21
CA VAL A 53 -9.25 14.34 -2.15
C VAL A 53 -10.13 13.14 -2.51
N LEU A 54 -10.75 12.51 -1.51
CA LEU A 54 -11.53 11.28 -1.67
C LEU A 54 -13.04 11.52 -1.62
N GLY A 55 -13.48 12.71 -1.25
CA GLY A 55 -14.86 12.99 -0.92
C GLY A 55 -15.29 12.41 0.42
N GLU A 56 -16.59 12.39 0.62
CA GLU A 56 -17.22 11.83 1.80
C GLU A 56 -17.03 10.29 1.87
N PRO A 57 -16.62 9.73 3.02
CA PRO A 57 -16.51 8.29 3.17
C PRO A 57 -17.89 7.62 3.11
N ARG A 58 -17.89 6.35 2.70
CA ARG A 58 -19.10 5.52 2.71
C ARG A 58 -19.59 5.27 4.13
N ALA A 59 -18.67 5.13 5.08
CA ALA A 59 -18.97 4.97 6.49
C ALA A 59 -17.87 5.58 7.37
N ARG A 60 -18.30 6.14 8.50
CA ARG A 60 -17.44 6.57 9.60
C ARG A 60 -17.86 5.79 10.83
N LYS A 61 -16.91 5.19 11.55
CA LYS A 61 -17.21 4.43 12.77
C LYS A 61 -16.09 4.58 13.78
N PRO A 62 -16.41 4.50 15.08
CA PRO A 62 -15.37 4.47 16.10
C PRO A 62 -14.50 3.22 15.93
N PHE A 63 -13.21 3.34 16.22
CA PHE A 63 -12.26 2.25 16.12
C PHE A 63 -11.53 2.07 17.45
N TYR A 64 -11.65 0.87 18.04
CA TYR A 64 -11.13 0.59 19.39
C TYR A 64 -10.01 -0.45 19.41
N ARG A 65 -9.49 -0.83 18.23
CA ARG A 65 -8.51 -1.94 18.09
C ARG A 65 -7.07 -1.48 17.90
N ALA A 66 -6.79 -0.19 17.76
CA ALA A 66 -5.44 0.34 17.71
C ALA A 66 -5.23 1.41 18.79
N ILE A 67 -4.03 1.44 19.36
CA ILE A 67 -3.68 2.31 20.50
C ILE A 67 -3.78 3.79 20.11
N ASP A 68 -3.40 4.10 18.88
CA ASP A 68 -3.30 5.49 18.39
C ASP A 68 -4.44 5.89 17.45
N ALA A 69 -5.50 5.08 17.33
CA ALA A 69 -6.65 5.40 16.49
C ALA A 69 -7.97 5.35 17.27
N ASP A 70 -8.80 6.37 17.07
CA ASP A 70 -10.13 6.53 17.67
C ASP A 70 -11.27 6.40 16.64
N GLU A 71 -10.98 6.59 15.35
CA GLU A 71 -11.98 6.56 14.29
C GLU A 71 -11.48 5.81 13.04
N GLU A 72 -12.39 5.12 12.35
CA GLU A 72 -12.14 4.47 11.07
C GLU A 72 -13.12 4.98 10.02
N TRP A 73 -12.57 5.42 8.88
CA TRP A 73 -13.34 5.77 7.69
C TRP A 73 -13.17 4.69 6.62
N VAL A 74 -14.28 4.36 5.96
CA VAL A 74 -14.32 3.32 4.93
C VAL A 74 -14.75 3.95 3.61
N TYR A 75 -13.95 3.68 2.58
CA TYR A 75 -14.17 4.06 1.20
C TYR A 75 -14.27 2.82 0.34
N ILE A 76 -15.12 2.89 -0.68
CA ILE A 76 -15.13 1.92 -1.78
C ILE A 76 -14.62 2.68 -3.00
N LEU A 77 -13.51 2.21 -3.55
CA LEU A 77 -12.82 2.83 -4.66
C LEU A 77 -12.91 1.92 -5.88
N ASP A 78 -12.99 2.51 -7.07
CA ASP A 78 -12.87 1.78 -8.32
C ASP A 78 -11.40 1.41 -8.63
N LYS A 79 -11.18 0.80 -9.80
CA LYS A 79 -9.86 0.37 -10.27
C LYS A 79 -8.87 1.53 -10.39
N ASP A 80 -9.36 2.74 -10.62
CA ASP A 80 -8.63 3.99 -10.79
C ASP A 80 -8.54 4.77 -9.47
N LEU A 81 -8.92 4.15 -8.35
CA LEU A 81 -8.90 4.68 -6.99
C LEU A 81 -9.83 5.88 -6.76
N LYS A 82 -10.91 6.00 -7.54
CA LYS A 82 -11.93 7.04 -7.38
C LYS A 82 -13.09 6.53 -6.52
N SER A 83 -13.61 7.40 -5.66
CA SER A 83 -14.78 7.11 -4.82
C SER A 83 -16.11 7.19 -5.60
N THR A 84 -16.11 7.82 -6.78
CA THR A 84 -17.27 7.86 -7.68
C THR A 84 -17.37 6.57 -8.48
N ILE A 85 -18.04 5.57 -7.92
CA ILE A 85 -18.23 4.28 -8.58
C ILE A 85 -19.16 4.45 -9.79
N THR A 86 -18.61 4.29 -10.99
CA THR A 86 -19.40 4.08 -12.19
C THR A 86 -19.42 2.58 -12.45
N TYR A 87 -20.60 1.97 -12.36
CA TYR A 87 -20.77 0.54 -12.63
C TYR A 87 -20.53 0.28 -14.12
N ASP A 88 -19.34 -0.21 -14.47
CA ASP A 88 -19.08 -0.83 -15.75
C ASP A 88 -19.09 -2.35 -15.56
N ASN A 89 -19.96 -3.03 -16.30
CA ASN A 89 -20.23 -4.47 -16.19
C ASN A 89 -19.01 -5.35 -16.55
N GLN A 90 -17.90 -4.79 -17.03
CA GLN A 90 -16.80 -5.57 -17.58
C GLN A 90 -15.67 -5.91 -16.61
N SER A 91 -15.52 -5.24 -15.46
CA SER A 91 -14.62 -5.66 -14.37
C SER A 91 -14.79 -4.77 -13.14
N PRO A 92 -15.59 -5.17 -12.14
CA PRO A 92 -15.69 -4.47 -10.87
C PRO A 92 -14.46 -4.76 -10.00
N ASP A 93 -13.28 -4.33 -10.44
CA ASP A 93 -12.09 -4.31 -9.58
C ASP A 93 -12.27 -3.17 -8.58
N PHE A 94 -13.01 -3.44 -7.51
CA PHE A 94 -13.21 -2.51 -6.41
C PHE A 94 -12.16 -2.74 -5.32
N TYR A 95 -11.87 -1.66 -4.60
CA TYR A 95 -11.02 -1.71 -3.42
C TYR A 95 -11.77 -1.12 -2.24
N VAL A 96 -11.64 -1.76 -1.08
CA VAL A 96 -11.99 -1.13 0.19
C VAL A 96 -10.76 -0.43 0.72
N LEU A 97 -10.82 0.90 0.82
CA LEU A 97 -9.83 1.67 1.56
C LEU A 97 -10.38 1.94 2.95
N ARG A 98 -9.59 1.56 3.96
CA ARG A 98 -9.83 1.86 5.37
C ARG A 98 -8.77 2.85 5.82
N LEU A 99 -9.21 4.01 6.31
CA LEU A 99 -8.35 5.02 6.92
C LEU A 99 -8.60 5.01 8.42
N LEU A 100 -7.51 4.93 9.19
CA LEU A 100 -7.54 5.03 10.64
C LEU A 100 -7.12 6.44 11.04
N PHE A 101 -7.93 7.06 11.88
CA PHE A 101 -7.67 8.37 12.44
C PHE A 101 -7.39 8.28 13.92
N GLY A 102 -6.43 9.09 14.35
CA GLY A 102 -6.10 9.37 15.73
C GLY A 102 -6.03 10.87 15.93
N ASN A 103 -6.80 11.43 16.86
CA ASN A 103 -6.85 12.87 17.11
C ASN A 103 -7.10 13.68 15.81
N LYS A 104 -8.07 13.22 15.02
CA LYS A 104 -8.47 13.80 13.72
C LYS A 104 -7.40 13.81 12.62
N LYS A 105 -6.36 13.00 12.75
CA LYS A 105 -5.30 12.86 11.74
C LYS A 105 -5.15 11.41 11.32
N VAL A 106 -4.82 11.18 10.05
CA VAL A 106 -4.55 9.83 9.54
C VAL A 106 -3.33 9.25 10.24
N VAL A 107 -3.50 8.12 10.91
CA VAL A 107 -2.42 7.37 11.57
C VAL A 107 -2.12 6.06 10.86
N GLY A 108 -3.02 5.59 9.99
CA GLY A 108 -2.80 4.41 9.16
C GLY A 108 -3.82 4.25 8.04
N SER A 109 -3.46 3.43 7.07
CA SER A 109 -4.31 3.10 5.93
C SER A 109 -4.16 1.62 5.57
N LEU A 110 -5.25 1.04 5.05
CA LEU A 110 -5.28 -0.32 4.55
C LEU A 110 -6.15 -0.38 3.30
N LEU A 111 -5.59 -0.89 2.21
CA LEU A 111 -6.28 -1.09 0.95
C LEU A 111 -6.48 -2.60 0.71
N LEU A 112 -7.73 -3.02 0.54
CA LEU A 112 -8.09 -4.42 0.31
C LEU A 112 -8.79 -4.55 -1.04
N PRO A 113 -8.33 -5.42 -1.95
CA PRO A 113 -9.08 -5.74 -3.16
C PRO A 113 -10.38 -6.45 -2.78
N ILE A 114 -11.50 -6.06 -3.38
CA ILE A 114 -12.74 -6.82 -3.34
C ILE A 114 -12.69 -7.78 -4.52
N VAL A 115 -12.32 -9.02 -4.24
CA VAL A 115 -12.49 -10.08 -5.24
C VAL A 115 -13.96 -10.48 -5.19
N ALA A 116 -14.73 -10.07 -6.19
CA ALA A 116 -16.09 -10.57 -6.37
C ALA A 116 -15.98 -12.06 -6.71
N TYR A 117 -16.20 -12.93 -5.72
CA TYR A 117 -16.41 -14.34 -5.99
C TYR A 117 -17.74 -14.47 -6.74
N SER A 118 -17.66 -14.76 -8.03
CA SER A 118 -18.81 -15.22 -8.80
C SER A 118 -19.23 -16.57 -8.21
N TYR A 119 -20.36 -16.61 -7.52
CA TYR A 119 -21.05 -17.84 -7.14
C TYR A 119 -21.97 -18.28 -8.28
#